data_AF-M4Q952-F1
#
_entry.id   AF-M4Q952-F1
#
_cell.length_a   1.000
_cell.length_b   1.000
_cell.length_c   1.000
_cell.angle_alpha   90.00
_cell.angle_beta   90.00
_cell.angle_gamma   90.00
#
_symmetry.space_group_name_H-M   'P 1'
#
loop_
_entity.id
_entity.type
_entity.pdbx_description
1 polymer ?
#
loop_
_entity_poly.entity_id
_entity_poly.type
_entity_poly.pdbx_seq_one_letter_code
_entity_poly.pdbx_strand_id
1 'polypeptide(L)'
;DFEEAMEKKTWRNAMDEEINAIQKNDTWELVSLPNGQKAIGVKWVYKAKKNSKGEVERYKARLVAKGYSQRAVIDYDEVFAPVARLETVRLIISLAPQNKWKIHQMDVKSAFLNGDLEEEVYIEQPQGYIVKGEEAKVLKLKKALYGLKQAPRAWNTRIDKYFKEKDFIKCPYEHALYIKIQKDDILIACLYVDDLIFTGNNPSMFEEFKKEMTKEFEMTDIGLMYYYLGIEVKQEDNEIFITQEGYAKEVLKKFKLDDSNPVSTPMECGIKFSKNEEGESVDPTLFKSLVGSLRYLTCTRPDILYAVGVVSRYM
;
A
#
# COMPACT_ATOMS: atom_id res chain seq x y z
N ASP A 1 -15.16 10.52 -14.84
CA ASP A 1 -15.35 9.23 -15.54
C ASP A 1 -14.37 9.15 -16.72
N PHE A 2 -14.22 8.02 -17.42
CA PHE A 2 -13.29 7.88 -18.57
C PHE A 2 -13.57 8.94 -19.65
N GLU A 3 -14.83 9.17 -20.01
CA GLU A 3 -15.22 10.16 -21.02
C GLU A 3 -14.70 11.56 -20.65
N GLU A 4 -14.97 12.01 -19.42
CA GLU A 4 -14.47 13.29 -18.89
C GLU A 4 -12.93 13.35 -18.80
N ALA A 5 -12.29 12.22 -18.49
CA ALA A 5 -10.84 12.13 -18.43
C ALA A 5 -10.20 12.32 -19.82
N MET A 6 -10.81 11.76 -20.87
CA MET A 6 -10.31 11.87 -22.24
C MET A 6 -10.34 13.31 -22.79
N GLU A 7 -11.23 14.15 -22.28
CA GLU A 7 -11.28 15.58 -22.66
C GLU A 7 -10.04 16.34 -22.18
N LYS A 8 -9.43 15.92 -21.06
CA LYS A 8 -8.32 16.63 -20.41
C LYS A 8 -6.98 15.99 -20.78
N LYS A 9 -6.08 16.79 -21.37
CA LYS A 9 -4.72 16.34 -21.76
C LYS A 9 -3.93 15.74 -20.60
N THR A 10 -4.09 16.28 -19.38
CA THR A 10 -3.41 15.80 -18.17
C THR A 10 -3.77 14.36 -17.82
N TRP A 11 -5.04 13.98 -17.96
CA TRP A 11 -5.48 12.61 -17.69
C TRP A 11 -5.08 11.65 -18.81
N ARG A 12 -5.12 12.08 -20.07
CA ARG A 12 -4.60 11.29 -21.21
C ARG A 12 -3.12 10.96 -21.03
N ASN A 13 -2.30 11.96 -20.70
CA ASN A 13 -0.89 11.74 -20.40
C ASN A 13 -0.69 10.74 -19.25
N ALA A 14 -1.50 10.83 -18.19
CA ALA A 14 -1.41 9.90 -17.07
C ALA A 14 -1.82 8.46 -17.44
N MET A 15 -2.75 8.30 -18.39
CA MET A 15 -3.14 6.99 -18.95
C MET A 15 -2.03 6.43 -19.85
N ASP A 16 -1.41 7.28 -20.68
CA ASP A 16 -0.27 6.90 -21.52
C ASP A 16 0.93 6.45 -20.65
N GLU A 17 1.23 7.17 -19.57
CA GLU A 17 2.24 6.77 -18.58
C GLU A 17 1.97 5.36 -18.02
N GLU A 18 0.71 5.06 -17.66
CA GLU A 18 0.32 3.75 -17.11
C GLU A 18 0.44 2.65 -18.17
N ILE A 19 -0.06 2.86 -19.40
CA ILE A 19 0.06 1.86 -20.48
C ILE A 19 1.53 1.61 -20.83
N ASN A 20 2.36 2.66 -20.90
CA ASN A 20 3.79 2.52 -21.13
C ASN A 20 4.47 1.72 -20.02
N ALA A 21 4.09 1.93 -18.75
CA ALA A 21 4.62 1.14 -17.64
C ALA A 21 4.21 -0.33 -17.74
N ILE A 22 2.96 -0.62 -18.12
CA ILE A 22 2.47 -2.00 -18.30
C ILE A 22 3.17 -2.70 -19.46
N GLN A 23 3.35 -2.00 -20.59
CA GLN A 23 4.07 -2.53 -21.77
C GLN A 23 5.55 -2.76 -21.47
N LYS A 24 6.22 -1.83 -20.77
CA LYS A 24 7.61 -1.98 -20.33
C LYS A 24 7.81 -3.22 -19.46
N ASN A 25 6.80 -3.58 -18.67
CA ASN A 25 6.83 -4.78 -17.82
C ASN A 25 6.49 -6.08 -18.55
N ASP A 26 6.17 -6.05 -19.86
CA ASP A 26 5.64 -7.19 -20.63
C ASP A 26 4.48 -7.90 -19.91
N THR A 27 3.53 -7.09 -19.40
CA THR A 27 2.47 -7.60 -18.51
C THR A 27 1.47 -8.48 -19.25
N TRP A 28 1.26 -8.26 -20.55
CA TRP A 28 0.25 -8.96 -21.32
C TRP A 28 0.61 -9.10 -22.80
N GLU A 29 -0.15 -9.93 -23.51
CA GLU A 29 -0.09 -10.06 -24.97
C GLU A 29 -1.50 -10.07 -25.57
N LEU A 30 -1.64 -9.57 -26.80
CA LEU A 30 -2.91 -9.53 -27.51
C LEU A 30 -3.18 -10.88 -28.20
N VAL A 31 -4.30 -11.52 -27.87
CA VAL A 31 -4.67 -12.86 -28.38
C VAL A 31 -6.15 -12.96 -28.71
N SER A 32 -6.52 -13.94 -29.52
CA SER A 32 -7.92 -14.33 -29.68
C SER A 32 -8.40 -15.06 -28.42
N LEU A 33 -9.58 -14.70 -27.91
CA LEU A 33 -10.12 -15.33 -26.71
C LEU A 33 -10.39 -16.83 -26.99
N PRO A 34 -9.79 -17.76 -26.22
CA PRO A 34 -10.03 -19.18 -26.44
C PRO A 34 -11.48 -19.57 -26.14
N ASN A 35 -11.97 -20.60 -26.85
CA ASN A 35 -13.31 -21.12 -26.62
C ASN A 35 -13.50 -21.58 -25.17
N GLY A 36 -14.58 -21.11 -24.55
CA GLY A 36 -14.93 -21.45 -23.16
C GLY A 36 -14.31 -20.52 -22.10
N GLN A 37 -13.38 -19.65 -22.48
CA GLN A 37 -12.81 -18.64 -21.58
C GLN A 37 -13.66 -17.37 -21.51
N LYS A 38 -13.50 -16.60 -20.44
CA LYS A 38 -14.14 -15.28 -20.27
C LYS A 38 -13.08 -14.23 -19.97
N ALA A 39 -13.17 -13.10 -20.67
CA ALA A 39 -12.34 -11.95 -20.35
C ALA A 39 -12.92 -11.19 -19.15
N ILE A 40 -12.03 -10.77 -18.25
CA ILE A 40 -12.35 -9.89 -17.13
C ILE A 40 -12.36 -8.45 -17.65
N GLY A 41 -13.45 -7.73 -17.41
CA GLY A 41 -13.49 -6.32 -17.76
C GLY A 41 -12.49 -5.49 -16.96
N VAL A 42 -12.03 -4.40 -17.56
CA VAL A 42 -11.12 -3.45 -16.90
C VAL A 42 -11.80 -2.11 -16.68
N LYS A 43 -11.23 -1.28 -15.81
CA LYS A 43 -11.64 0.11 -15.63
C LYS A 43 -10.45 1.00 -15.30
N TRP A 44 -10.56 2.27 -15.66
CA TRP A 44 -9.63 3.30 -15.26
C TRP A 44 -9.99 3.84 -13.87
N VAL A 45 -8.97 3.97 -13.02
CA VAL A 45 -9.07 4.65 -11.72
C VAL A 45 -8.20 5.89 -11.73
N TYR A 46 -8.82 7.04 -11.48
CA TYR A 46 -8.17 8.34 -11.55
C TYR A 46 -7.98 8.93 -10.15
N LYS A 47 -6.78 9.45 -9.88
CA LYS A 47 -6.47 10.14 -8.61
C LYS A 47 -5.56 11.33 -8.86
N ALA A 48 -5.99 12.51 -8.42
CA ALA A 48 -5.13 13.68 -8.32
C ALA A 48 -4.37 13.63 -6.98
N LYS A 49 -3.04 13.51 -7.04
CA LYS A 49 -2.16 13.68 -5.88
C LYS A 49 -1.99 15.18 -5.64
N LYS A 50 -2.25 15.59 -4.40
CA LYS A 50 -2.11 16.98 -3.97
C LYS A 50 -0.89 17.10 -3.05
N ASN A 51 -0.22 18.24 -3.12
CA ASN A 51 0.85 18.59 -2.18
C ASN A 51 0.26 19.00 -0.81
N SER A 52 1.14 19.31 0.14
CA SER A 52 0.74 19.77 1.49
C SER A 52 -0.06 21.08 1.50
N LYS A 53 -0.01 21.88 0.42
CA LYS A 53 -0.80 23.10 0.23
C LYS A 53 -2.18 22.83 -0.40
N GLY A 54 -2.49 21.59 -0.75
CA GLY A 54 -3.75 21.19 -1.40
C GLY A 54 -3.78 21.41 -2.92
N GLU A 55 -2.67 21.83 -3.52
CA GLU A 55 -2.54 22.03 -4.97
C GLU A 55 -2.26 20.68 -5.64
N VAL A 56 -2.77 20.48 -6.86
CA VAL A 56 -2.52 19.23 -7.59
C VAL A 56 -1.07 19.18 -8.06
N GLU A 57 -0.32 18.22 -7.53
CA GLU A 57 1.07 17.96 -7.89
C GLU A 57 1.16 16.98 -9.07
N ARG A 58 0.31 15.95 -9.07
CA ARG A 58 0.35 14.91 -10.11
C ARG A 58 -1.01 14.28 -10.35
N TYR A 59 -1.33 14.04 -11.62
CA TYR A 59 -2.44 13.20 -12.02
C TYR A 59 -1.98 11.75 -12.18
N LYS A 60 -2.70 10.81 -11.58
CA LYS A 60 -2.40 9.37 -11.69
C LYS A 60 -3.62 8.63 -12.22
N ALA A 61 -3.47 7.96 -13.35
CA ALA A 61 -4.41 6.97 -13.85
C ALA A 61 -3.85 5.57 -13.55
N ARG A 62 -4.71 4.62 -13.24
CA ARG A 62 -4.36 3.20 -13.11
C ARG A 62 -5.37 2.36 -13.86
N LEU A 63 -4.87 1.36 -14.59
CA LEU A 63 -5.74 0.37 -15.19
C LEU A 63 -5.96 -0.78 -14.20
N VAL A 64 -7.22 -1.05 -13.88
CA VAL A 64 -7.59 -1.98 -12.82
C VAL A 64 -8.54 -3.03 -13.39
N ALA A 65 -8.20 -4.30 -13.22
CA ALA A 65 -9.08 -5.42 -13.50
C ALA A 65 -10.28 -5.39 -12.54
N LYS A 66 -11.47 -5.71 -13.04
CA LYS A 66 -12.69 -5.85 -12.23
C LYS A 66 -12.69 -7.17 -11.45
N GLY A 67 -11.67 -7.41 -10.61
CA GLY A 67 -11.46 -8.71 -9.95
C GLY A 67 -12.58 -9.18 -9.01
N TYR A 68 -13.57 -8.33 -8.70
CA TYR A 68 -14.81 -8.79 -8.06
C TYR A 68 -15.59 -9.79 -8.93
N SER A 69 -15.37 -9.83 -10.25
CA SER A 69 -15.95 -10.83 -11.15
C SER A 69 -15.19 -12.17 -11.15
N GLN A 70 -14.00 -12.24 -10.53
CA GLN A 70 -13.22 -13.49 -10.46
C GLN A 70 -13.82 -14.48 -9.47
N ARG A 71 -13.78 -15.77 -9.85
CA ARG A 71 -14.25 -16.93 -9.09
C ARG A 71 -13.07 -17.78 -8.64
N ALA A 72 -13.05 -18.14 -7.36
CA ALA A 72 -12.06 -19.08 -6.82
C ALA A 72 -12.13 -20.44 -7.55
N VAL A 73 -11.00 -21.12 -7.67
CA VAL A 73 -10.80 -22.41 -8.38
C VAL A 73 -10.95 -22.32 -9.90
N ILE A 74 -11.33 -21.15 -10.42
CA ILE A 74 -11.46 -20.90 -11.87
C ILE A 74 -10.42 -19.85 -12.29
N ASP A 75 -10.45 -18.69 -11.65
CA ASP A 75 -9.61 -17.54 -12.02
C ASP A 75 -8.40 -17.35 -11.09
N TYR A 76 -8.41 -18.03 -9.93
CA TYR A 76 -7.34 -18.05 -8.93
C TYR A 76 -7.55 -19.17 -7.91
N ASP A 77 -6.47 -19.68 -7.33
CA ASP A 77 -6.52 -20.69 -6.26
C ASP A 77 -6.23 -20.08 -4.88
N GLU A 78 -5.14 -19.31 -4.76
CA GLU A 78 -4.70 -18.69 -3.50
C GLU A 78 -4.44 -17.20 -3.68
N VAL A 79 -4.80 -16.39 -2.67
CA VAL A 79 -4.73 -14.92 -2.73
C VAL A 79 -3.97 -14.29 -1.57
N PHE A 80 -3.55 -15.10 -0.61
CA PHE A 80 -2.92 -14.59 0.60
C PHE A 80 -1.53 -14.03 0.29
N ALA A 81 -1.27 -12.82 0.78
CA ALA A 81 0.04 -12.19 0.74
C ALA A 81 0.32 -11.57 2.12
N PRO A 82 1.45 -11.89 2.77
CA PRO A 82 1.83 -11.27 4.02
C PRO A 82 2.15 -9.78 3.83
N VAL A 83 1.81 -8.98 4.82
CA VAL A 83 2.16 -7.56 4.92
C VAL A 83 2.81 -7.31 6.27
N ALA A 84 3.76 -6.38 6.32
CA ALA A 84 4.43 -6.02 7.57
C ALA A 84 3.42 -5.58 8.63
N ARG A 85 3.48 -6.20 9.80
CA ARG A 85 2.67 -5.79 10.94
C ARG A 85 3.24 -4.52 11.55
N LEU A 86 2.37 -3.68 12.09
CA LEU A 86 2.80 -2.46 12.74
C LEU A 86 3.67 -2.73 13.96
N GLU A 87 3.45 -3.84 14.66
CA GLU A 87 4.27 -4.30 15.78
C GLU A 87 5.71 -4.57 15.33
N THR A 88 5.90 -5.20 14.16
CA THR A 88 7.22 -5.42 13.55
C THR A 88 7.87 -4.09 13.19
N VAL A 89 7.13 -3.18 12.57
CA VAL A 89 7.62 -1.84 12.21
C VAL A 89 8.06 -1.07 13.45
N ARG A 90 7.26 -1.08 14.52
CA ARG A 90 7.58 -0.47 15.82
C ARG A 90 8.82 -1.12 16.45
N LEU A 91 8.96 -2.43 16.36
CA LEU A 91 10.14 -3.13 16.84
C LEU A 91 11.40 -2.64 16.10
N ILE A 92 11.38 -2.56 14.77
CA ILE A 92 12.47 -2.01 13.97
C ILE A 92 12.78 -0.56 14.38
N ILE A 93 11.76 0.28 14.51
CA ILE A 93 11.89 1.67 14.96
C ILE A 93 12.52 1.76 16.35
N SER A 94 12.21 0.83 17.25
CA SER A 94 12.77 0.80 18.61
C SER A 94 14.21 0.27 18.66
N LEU A 95 14.55 -0.67 17.77
CA LEU A 95 15.89 -1.28 17.69
C LEU A 95 16.92 -0.34 17.09
N ALA A 96 16.52 0.46 16.10
CA ALA A 96 17.42 1.37 15.39
C ALA A 96 18.18 2.32 16.34
N PRO A 97 17.54 3.13 17.22
CA PRO A 97 18.27 4.02 18.13
C PRO A 97 19.12 3.27 19.15
N GLN A 98 18.67 2.11 19.65
CA GLN A 98 19.43 1.30 20.61
C GLN A 98 20.77 0.84 20.05
N ASN A 99 20.83 0.63 18.73
CA ASN A 99 22.04 0.18 18.03
C ASN A 99 22.71 1.30 17.22
N LYS A 100 22.23 2.55 17.35
CA LYS A 100 22.68 3.72 16.56
C LYS A 100 22.57 3.52 15.05
N TRP A 101 21.54 2.81 14.61
CA TRP A 101 21.22 2.60 13.21
C TRP A 101 20.23 3.65 12.72
N LYS A 102 20.29 3.92 11.42
CA LYS A 102 19.26 4.69 10.71
C LYS A 102 18.36 3.75 9.93
N ILE A 103 17.12 4.16 9.71
CA ILE A 103 16.15 3.41 8.93
C ILE A 103 16.00 4.11 7.59
N HIS A 104 16.23 3.36 6.52
CA HIS A 104 16.07 3.81 5.15
C HIS A 104 14.81 3.24 4.54
N GLN A 105 14.32 3.91 3.50
CA GLN A 105 13.12 3.52 2.77
C GLN A 105 13.37 3.55 1.26
N MET A 106 12.83 2.55 0.59
CA MET A 106 12.68 2.51 -0.87
C MET A 106 11.24 2.15 -1.21
N ASP A 107 10.79 2.60 -2.37
CA ASP A 107 9.46 2.29 -2.93
C ASP A 107 9.62 1.51 -4.24
N VAL A 108 8.88 0.42 -4.38
CA VAL A 108 8.82 -0.37 -5.60
C VAL A 108 7.74 0.21 -6.51
N LYS A 109 8.13 0.76 -7.65
CA LYS A 109 7.15 1.26 -8.61
C LYS A 109 6.38 0.11 -9.23
N SER A 110 5.06 0.27 -9.25
CA SER A 110 4.14 -0.67 -9.87
C SER A 110 4.35 -2.11 -9.38
N ALA A 111 4.52 -2.29 -8.07
CA ALA A 111 4.81 -3.58 -7.42
C ALA A 111 4.04 -4.77 -8.02
N PHE A 112 2.71 -4.67 -8.19
CA PHE A 112 1.92 -5.76 -8.75
C PHE A 112 2.26 -6.13 -10.19
N LEU A 113 2.66 -5.17 -11.03
CA LEU A 113 3.06 -5.44 -12.42
C LEU A 113 4.38 -6.23 -12.53
N ASN A 114 5.10 -6.40 -11.42
CA ASN A 114 6.30 -7.22 -11.37
C ASN A 114 6.00 -8.68 -11.00
N GLY A 115 4.81 -8.98 -10.48
CA GLY A 115 4.43 -10.34 -10.06
C GLY A 115 4.03 -11.21 -11.24
N ASP A 116 4.72 -12.33 -11.44
CA ASP A 116 4.37 -13.29 -12.48
C ASP A 116 3.05 -14.00 -12.14
N LEU A 117 2.19 -14.18 -13.15
CA LEU A 117 0.90 -14.82 -12.98
C LEU A 117 0.99 -16.30 -13.37
N GLU A 118 0.65 -17.20 -12.44
CA GLU A 118 0.62 -18.64 -12.71
C GLU A 118 -0.68 -19.05 -13.41
N GLU A 119 -1.79 -18.38 -13.07
CA GLU A 119 -3.09 -18.67 -13.67
C GLU A 119 -3.26 -18.00 -15.03
N GLU A 120 -4.02 -18.66 -15.90
CA GLU A 120 -4.34 -18.12 -17.21
C GLU A 120 -5.50 -17.11 -17.10
N VAL A 121 -5.17 -15.82 -17.12
CA VAL A 121 -6.16 -14.75 -17.00
C VAL A 121 -6.22 -13.90 -18.26
N TYR A 122 -7.45 -13.66 -18.74
CA TYR A 122 -7.74 -12.79 -19.88
C TYR A 122 -8.46 -11.54 -19.42
N ILE A 123 -8.11 -10.39 -19.97
CA ILE A 123 -8.79 -9.12 -19.73
C ILE A 123 -9.25 -8.48 -21.05
N GLU A 124 -10.31 -7.67 -20.97
CA GLU A 124 -10.75 -6.84 -22.09
C GLU A 124 -9.69 -5.78 -22.43
N GLN A 125 -9.65 -5.36 -23.69
CA GLN A 125 -8.81 -4.23 -24.09
C GLN A 125 -9.27 -2.94 -23.38
N PRO A 126 -8.34 -2.13 -22.83
CA PRO A 126 -8.71 -0.92 -22.12
C PRO A 126 -9.37 0.10 -23.03
N GLN A 127 -10.41 0.75 -22.52
CA GLN A 127 -11.04 1.89 -23.20
C GLN A 127 -9.99 2.96 -23.53
N GLY A 128 -9.99 3.44 -24.78
CA GLY A 128 -9.00 4.38 -25.31
C GLY A 128 -7.75 3.75 -25.92
N TYR A 129 -7.53 2.44 -25.74
CA TYR A 129 -6.33 1.72 -26.19
C TYR A 129 -6.66 0.40 -26.90
N ILE A 130 -7.83 0.32 -27.53
CA ILE A 130 -8.23 -0.82 -28.37
C ILE A 130 -7.41 -0.79 -29.67
N VAL A 131 -6.84 -1.93 -30.04
CA VAL A 131 -6.06 -2.08 -31.27
C VAL A 131 -7.01 -2.13 -32.47
N LYS A 132 -6.84 -1.17 -33.40
CA LYS A 132 -7.66 -1.06 -34.61
C LYS A 132 -7.52 -2.30 -35.48
N GLY A 133 -8.64 -2.86 -35.92
CA GLY A 133 -8.72 -4.10 -36.71
C GLY A 133 -8.61 -5.38 -35.89
N GLU A 134 -8.43 -5.27 -34.57
CA GLU A 134 -8.30 -6.38 -33.62
C GLU A 134 -9.26 -6.17 -32.43
N GLU A 135 -10.39 -5.50 -32.65
CA GLU A 135 -11.32 -5.10 -31.60
C GLU A 135 -11.92 -6.29 -30.84
N ALA A 136 -12.03 -7.45 -31.49
CA ALA A 136 -12.54 -8.68 -30.90
C ALA A 136 -11.49 -9.46 -30.07
N LYS A 137 -10.21 -9.06 -30.13
CA LYS A 137 -9.14 -9.70 -29.35
C LYS A 137 -9.15 -9.23 -27.90
N VAL A 138 -8.52 -10.02 -27.05
CA VAL A 138 -8.38 -9.81 -25.60
C VAL A 138 -6.90 -9.79 -25.23
N LEU A 139 -6.60 -9.35 -24.02
CA LEU A 139 -5.24 -9.35 -23.50
C LEU A 139 -5.06 -10.54 -22.56
N LYS A 140 -4.13 -11.44 -22.86
CA LYS A 140 -3.71 -12.51 -21.95
C LYS A 140 -2.64 -11.96 -21.02
N LEU A 141 -2.88 -12.03 -19.71
CA LEU A 141 -1.94 -11.58 -18.70
C LEU A 141 -0.81 -12.59 -18.51
N LYS A 142 0.42 -12.09 -18.55
CA LYS A 142 1.65 -12.78 -18.15
C LYS A 142 2.04 -12.41 -16.71
N LYS A 143 1.74 -11.18 -16.32
CA LYS A 143 1.98 -10.64 -14.97
C LYS A 143 0.70 -10.08 -14.38
N ALA A 144 0.68 -9.97 -13.06
CA ALA A 144 -0.47 -9.50 -12.31
C ALA A 144 -0.79 -8.03 -12.62
N LEU A 145 -2.07 -7.73 -12.74
CA LEU A 145 -2.61 -6.38 -12.87
C LEU A 145 -3.32 -5.96 -11.58
N TYR A 146 -3.37 -4.65 -11.32
CA TYR A 146 -4.15 -4.11 -10.21
C TYR A 146 -5.60 -4.61 -10.25
N GLY A 147 -6.16 -4.89 -9.06
CA GLY A 147 -7.56 -5.30 -8.92
C GLY A 147 -7.80 -6.79 -9.09
N LEU A 148 -6.85 -7.56 -9.62
CA LEU A 148 -6.88 -9.02 -9.52
C LEU A 148 -6.76 -9.44 -8.05
N LYS A 149 -7.49 -10.48 -7.66
CA LYS A 149 -7.48 -10.99 -6.29
C LYS A 149 -6.12 -11.60 -5.90
N GLN A 150 -5.42 -12.24 -6.84
CA GLN A 150 -4.11 -12.85 -6.60
C GLN A 150 -2.92 -11.91 -6.79
N ALA A 151 -3.12 -10.66 -7.25
CA ALA A 151 -2.02 -9.75 -7.55
C ALA A 151 -1.05 -9.50 -6.38
N PRO A 152 -1.51 -9.31 -5.13
CA PRO A 152 -0.61 -9.17 -3.99
C PRO A 152 0.27 -10.41 -3.77
N ARG A 153 -0.28 -11.62 -3.98
CA ARG A 153 0.43 -12.89 -3.81
C ARG A 153 1.47 -13.08 -4.90
N ALA A 154 1.12 -12.81 -6.16
CA ALA A 154 2.05 -12.87 -7.29
C ALA A 154 3.27 -11.97 -7.04
N TRP A 155 3.03 -10.73 -6.58
CA TRP A 155 4.10 -9.83 -6.20
C TRP A 155 4.93 -10.35 -5.02
N ASN A 156 4.29 -10.76 -3.93
CA ASN A 156 5.00 -11.27 -2.75
C ASN A 156 5.87 -12.49 -3.07
N THR A 157 5.36 -13.41 -3.90
CA THR A 157 6.10 -14.60 -4.35
C THR A 157 7.33 -14.21 -5.14
N ARG A 158 7.20 -13.24 -6.06
CA ARG A 158 8.31 -12.74 -6.88
C ARG A 158 9.43 -12.12 -6.05
N ILE A 159 9.09 -11.26 -5.09
CA ILE A 159 10.08 -10.58 -4.26
C ILE A 159 10.66 -11.50 -3.18
N ASP A 160 9.88 -12.43 -2.61
CA ASP A 160 10.38 -13.48 -1.68
C ASP A 160 11.42 -14.37 -2.37
N LYS A 161 11.14 -14.81 -3.61
CA LYS A 161 12.10 -15.56 -4.42
C LYS A 161 13.39 -14.77 -4.61
N TYR A 162 13.28 -13.50 -4.99
CA TYR A 162 14.44 -12.64 -5.18
C TYR A 162 15.27 -12.46 -3.89
N PHE A 163 14.62 -12.18 -2.75
CA PHE A 163 15.32 -12.06 -1.47
C PHE A 163 16.08 -13.34 -1.12
N LYS A 164 15.48 -14.52 -1.32
CA LYS A 164 16.14 -15.82 -1.09
C LYS A 164 17.35 -16.03 -2.00
N GLU A 165 17.25 -15.66 -3.28
CA GLU A 165 18.37 -15.71 -4.23
C GLU A 165 19.52 -14.75 -3.86
N LYS A 166 19.23 -13.73 -3.05
CA LYS A 166 20.20 -12.76 -2.50
C LYS A 166 20.65 -13.06 -1.08
N ASP A 167 20.50 -14.31 -0.64
CA ASP A 167 20.91 -14.83 0.67
C ASP A 167 20.21 -14.16 1.86
N PHE A 168 19.03 -13.55 1.65
CA PHE A 168 18.21 -13.12 2.77
C PHE A 168 17.45 -14.30 3.36
N ILE A 169 17.42 -14.34 4.69
CA ILE A 169 16.66 -15.30 5.48
C ILE A 169 15.34 -14.65 5.85
N LYS A 170 14.23 -15.23 5.39
CA LYS A 170 12.88 -14.80 5.79
C LYS A 170 12.62 -15.18 7.25
N CYS A 171 12.07 -14.25 8.02
CA CYS A 171 11.68 -14.52 9.40
C CYS A 171 10.51 -15.53 9.46
N PRO A 172 10.60 -16.57 10.31
CA PRO A 172 9.54 -17.58 10.43
C PRO A 172 8.28 -17.06 11.12
N TYR A 173 8.37 -15.95 11.87
CA TYR A 173 7.26 -15.38 12.65
C TYR A 173 6.66 -14.13 12.01
N GLU A 174 7.38 -13.50 11.08
CA GLU A 174 6.95 -12.32 10.33
C GLU A 174 7.37 -12.47 8.86
N HIS A 175 6.44 -12.90 8.02
CA HIS A 175 6.74 -13.24 6.62
C HIS A 175 7.00 -12.03 5.71
N ALA A 176 6.85 -10.82 6.23
CA ALA A 176 7.26 -9.58 5.58
C ALA A 176 8.70 -9.14 5.94
N LEU A 177 9.36 -9.82 6.88
CA LEU A 177 10.68 -9.47 7.40
C LEU A 177 11.75 -10.42 6.88
N TYR A 178 12.85 -9.84 6.41
CA TYR A 178 14.00 -10.53 5.84
C TYR A 178 15.27 -10.04 6.52
N ILE A 179 16.21 -10.95 6.80
CA ILE A 179 17.47 -10.63 7.47
C ILE A 179 18.61 -11.22 6.64
N LYS A 180 19.62 -10.40 6.34
CA LYS A 180 20.88 -10.83 5.74
C LYS A 180 22.00 -10.61 6.74
N ILE A 181 22.78 -11.64 7.00
CA ILE A 181 23.91 -11.61 7.93
C ILE A 181 25.18 -11.93 7.15
N GLN A 182 26.19 -11.06 7.23
CA GLN A 182 27.50 -11.26 6.65
C GLN A 182 28.56 -11.09 7.75
N LYS A 183 29.07 -12.19 8.30
CA LYS A 183 29.95 -12.19 9.49
C LYS A 183 29.27 -11.47 10.67
N ASP A 184 29.76 -10.29 11.04
CA ASP A 184 29.24 -9.46 12.14
C ASP A 184 28.27 -8.38 11.64
N ASP A 185 28.07 -8.27 10.32
CA ASP A 185 27.17 -7.30 9.72
C ASP A 185 25.77 -7.87 9.54
N ILE A 186 24.76 -7.04 9.82
CA ILE A 186 23.35 -7.37 9.73
C ILE A 186 22.61 -6.30 8.93
N LEU A 187 21.74 -6.76 8.02
CA LEU A 187 20.77 -5.97 7.30
C LEU A 187 19.39 -6.57 7.52
N ILE A 188 18.49 -5.78 8.09
CA ILE A 188 17.09 -6.12 8.30
C ILE A 188 16.28 -5.34 7.26
N ALA A 189 15.49 -6.05 6.46
CA ALA A 189 14.58 -5.47 5.47
C ALA A 189 13.14 -5.91 5.76
N CYS A 190 12.20 -4.98 5.69
CA CYS A 190 10.79 -5.21 5.97
C CYS A 190 9.92 -4.64 4.85
N LEU A 191 9.06 -5.47 4.28
CA LEU A 191 8.26 -5.15 3.11
C LEU A 191 6.78 -4.99 3.46
N TYR A 192 6.20 -3.85 3.13
CA TYR A 192 4.76 -3.63 3.13
C TYR A 192 4.31 -3.33 1.70
N VAL A 193 3.88 -4.36 0.98
CA VAL A 193 3.44 -4.24 -0.43
C VAL A 193 4.52 -3.58 -1.30
N ASP A 194 4.41 -2.29 -1.61
CA ASP A 194 5.34 -1.47 -2.39
C ASP A 194 6.40 -0.76 -1.53
N ASP A 195 6.10 -0.49 -0.25
CA ASP A 195 7.01 0.19 0.68
C ASP A 195 8.01 -0.79 1.31
N LEU A 196 9.30 -0.54 1.13
CA LEU A 196 10.39 -1.33 1.68
C LEU A 196 11.23 -0.48 2.64
N ILE A 197 11.27 -0.87 3.91
CA ILE A 197 12.18 -0.24 4.88
C ILE A 197 13.33 -1.18 5.21
N PHE A 198 14.49 -0.62 5.51
CA PHE A 198 15.64 -1.41 5.92
C PHE A 198 16.55 -0.67 6.89
N THR A 199 17.25 -1.42 7.73
CA THR A 199 18.17 -0.92 8.75
C THR A 199 19.24 -1.97 9.05
N GLY A 200 20.30 -1.60 9.78
CA GLY A 200 21.45 -2.46 9.98
C GLY A 200 22.69 -1.67 10.41
N ASN A 201 23.79 -2.38 10.63
CA ASN A 201 25.02 -1.81 11.17
C ASN A 201 26.07 -1.42 10.11
N ASN A 202 25.91 -1.85 8.85
CA ASN A 202 26.90 -1.63 7.80
C ASN A 202 26.31 -0.83 6.60
N PRO A 203 26.72 0.45 6.42
CA PRO A 203 26.31 1.27 5.27
C PRO A 203 26.68 0.69 3.90
N SER A 204 27.76 -0.09 3.79
CA SER A 204 28.12 -0.74 2.52
C SER A 204 27.09 -1.78 2.09
N MET A 205 26.49 -2.51 3.05
CA MET A 205 25.38 -3.42 2.74
C MET A 205 24.15 -2.66 2.24
N PHE A 206 23.94 -1.42 2.66
CA PHE A 206 22.79 -0.62 2.22
C PHE A 206 22.97 -0.20 0.76
N GLU A 207 24.16 0.27 0.39
CA GLU A 207 24.44 0.69 -0.98
C GLU A 207 24.44 -0.51 -1.95
N GLU A 208 24.96 -1.67 -1.52
CA GLU A 208 24.82 -2.90 -2.28
C GLU A 208 23.34 -3.28 -2.44
N PHE A 209 22.59 -3.28 -1.34
CA PHE A 209 21.17 -3.63 -1.35
C PHE A 209 20.35 -2.72 -2.29
N LYS A 210 20.52 -1.41 -2.19
CA LYS A 210 19.87 -0.43 -3.08
C LYS A 210 20.20 -0.70 -4.55
N LYS A 211 21.48 -0.95 -4.86
CA LYS A 211 21.95 -1.23 -6.21
C LYS A 211 21.35 -2.52 -6.75
N GLU A 212 21.32 -3.58 -5.96
CA GLU A 212 20.73 -4.86 -6.34
C GLU A 212 19.22 -4.71 -6.57
N MET A 213 18.49 -4.10 -5.64
CA MET A 213 17.05 -3.85 -5.79
C MET A 213 16.73 -3.01 -7.02
N THR A 214 17.49 -1.95 -7.30
CA THR A 214 17.29 -1.07 -8.46
C THR A 214 17.65 -1.73 -9.78
N LYS A 215 18.56 -2.72 -9.76
CA LYS A 215 18.89 -3.51 -10.94
C LYS A 215 17.74 -4.45 -11.31
N GLU A 216 17.08 -5.02 -10.31
CA GLU A 216 16.03 -6.02 -10.50
C GLU A 216 14.65 -5.38 -10.73
N PHE A 217 14.30 -4.37 -9.95
CA PHE A 217 12.99 -3.75 -9.93
C PHE A 217 13.11 -2.24 -10.19
N GLU A 218 12.05 -1.62 -10.71
CA GLU A 218 12.03 -0.17 -10.82
C GLU A 218 11.78 0.45 -9.43
N MET A 219 12.85 0.94 -8.82
CA MET A 219 12.83 1.48 -7.45
C MET A 219 12.84 3.01 -7.43
N THR A 220 12.33 3.57 -6.33
CA THR A 220 12.59 4.94 -5.89
C THR A 220 13.31 4.90 -4.56
N ASP A 221 14.55 5.43 -4.47
CA ASP A 221 15.23 5.60 -3.18
C ASP A 221 14.69 6.86 -2.49
N ILE A 222 14.01 6.67 -1.36
CA ILE A 222 13.46 7.76 -0.55
C ILE A 222 14.53 8.28 0.43
N GLY A 223 15.57 7.50 0.68
CA GLY A 223 16.64 7.83 1.62
C GLY A 223 16.25 7.48 3.05
N LEU A 224 16.47 8.41 3.98
CA LEU A 224 16.05 8.22 5.36
C LEU A 224 14.52 8.19 5.45
N MET A 225 13.98 7.20 6.15
CA MET A 225 12.55 7.08 6.40
C MET A 225 12.06 8.29 7.19
N TYR A 226 11.25 9.14 6.55
CA TYR A 226 10.60 10.30 7.18
C TYR A 226 9.07 10.16 7.25
N TYR A 227 8.49 9.22 6.50
CA TYR A 227 7.06 8.94 6.50
C TYR A 227 6.80 7.49 6.08
N TYR A 228 6.11 6.72 6.90
CA TYR A 228 5.84 5.31 6.61
C TYR A 228 4.45 4.91 7.10
N LEU A 229 3.61 4.39 6.21
CA LEU A 229 2.25 3.93 6.52
C LEU A 229 1.48 4.92 7.41
N GLY A 230 1.36 6.18 6.99
CA GLY A 230 0.59 7.19 7.72
C GLY A 230 1.27 7.76 8.97
N ILE A 231 2.49 7.32 9.30
CA ILE A 231 3.25 7.76 10.47
C ILE A 231 4.41 8.63 9.98
N GLU A 232 4.48 9.85 10.50
CA GLU A 232 5.60 10.77 10.31
C GLU A 232 6.74 10.36 11.25
N VAL A 233 7.97 10.34 10.73
CA VAL A 233 9.15 9.84 11.43
C VAL A 233 10.25 10.89 11.39
N LYS A 234 10.82 11.22 12.55
CA LYS A 234 11.99 12.09 12.67
C LYS A 234 13.10 11.33 13.36
N GLN A 235 14.18 11.06 12.63
CA GLN A 235 15.32 10.27 13.10
C GLN A 235 16.48 11.20 13.51
N GLU A 236 16.78 11.24 14.80
CA GLU A 236 17.96 11.89 15.37
C GLU A 236 19.07 10.84 15.62
N ASP A 237 20.22 11.22 16.18
CA ASP A 237 21.37 10.30 16.32
C ASP A 237 21.15 9.16 17.31
N ASN A 238 20.40 9.42 18.40
CA ASN A 238 20.12 8.41 19.43
C ASN A 238 18.61 8.21 19.66
N GLU A 239 17.75 8.89 18.91
CA GLU A 239 16.31 8.92 19.16
C GLU A 239 15.55 8.92 17.83
N ILE A 240 14.37 8.28 17.83
CA ILE A 240 13.44 8.35 16.70
C ILE A 240 12.08 8.79 17.26
N PHE A 241 11.59 9.91 16.76
CA PHE A 241 10.26 10.42 17.07
C PHE A 241 9.28 9.96 16.00
N ILE A 242 8.10 9.51 16.44
CA ILE A 242 6.99 9.14 15.55
C ILE A 242 5.76 9.97 15.90
N THR A 243 5.03 10.44 14.89
CA THR A 243 3.79 11.20 15.07
C THR A 243 2.79 10.92 13.96
N GLN A 244 1.52 11.21 14.21
CA GLN A 244 0.44 11.18 13.21
C GLN A 244 -0.31 12.52 13.23
N GLU A 245 0.41 13.62 13.42
CA GLU A 245 -0.18 14.96 13.54
C GLU A 245 -0.98 15.34 12.28
N GLY A 246 -0.44 15.11 11.10
CA GLY A 246 -1.15 15.36 9.83
C GLY A 246 -2.46 14.57 9.77
N TYR A 247 -2.40 13.27 10.08
CA TYR A 247 -3.59 12.42 10.10
C TYR A 247 -4.61 12.84 11.17
N ALA A 248 -4.15 13.24 12.36
CA ALA A 248 -5.05 13.74 13.42
C ALA A 248 -5.81 14.98 12.97
N LYS A 249 -5.13 15.93 12.32
CA LYS A 249 -5.77 17.13 11.74
C LYS A 249 -6.77 16.78 10.64
N GLU A 250 -6.46 15.79 9.79
CA GLU A 250 -7.40 15.29 8.78
C GLU A 250 -8.65 14.66 9.40
N VAL A 251 -8.49 13.87 10.47
CA VAL A 251 -9.61 13.28 11.22
C VAL A 251 -10.49 14.37 11.81
N LEU A 252 -9.92 15.38 12.49
CA LEU A 252 -10.68 16.49 13.05
C LEU A 252 -11.49 17.22 11.97
N LYS A 253 -10.87 17.58 10.84
CA LYS A 253 -11.56 18.23 9.72
C LYS A 253 -12.67 17.36 9.12
N LYS A 254 -12.40 16.06 8.94
CA LYS A 254 -13.37 15.10 8.38
C LYS A 254 -14.65 15.03 9.22
N PHE A 255 -14.53 15.13 10.54
CA PHE A 255 -15.66 15.09 11.47
C PHE A 255 -16.11 16.46 11.99
N LYS A 256 -15.62 17.56 11.38
CA LYS A 256 -15.97 18.95 11.71
C LYS A 256 -15.68 19.33 13.17
N LEU A 257 -14.54 18.87 13.67
CA LEU A 257 -14.06 19.11 15.04
C LEU A 257 -12.75 19.92 15.07
N ASP A 258 -12.33 20.53 13.95
CA ASP A 258 -11.08 21.28 13.84
C ASP A 258 -11.07 22.59 14.65
N ASP A 259 -12.23 23.18 14.93
CA ASP A 259 -12.39 24.35 15.80
C ASP A 259 -12.71 23.98 17.26
N SER A 260 -12.63 22.70 17.62
CA SER A 260 -12.93 22.25 18.99
C SER A 260 -11.81 22.61 19.96
N ASN A 261 -12.18 22.97 21.20
CA ASN A 261 -11.20 23.24 22.25
C ASN A 261 -10.43 21.96 22.63
N PRO A 262 -9.09 22.02 22.78
CA PRO A 262 -8.31 20.87 23.20
C PRO A 262 -8.64 20.48 24.64
N VAL A 263 -8.73 19.18 24.90
CA VAL A 263 -8.89 18.61 26.24
C VAL A 263 -7.75 17.64 26.53
N SER A 264 -7.21 17.70 27.75
CA SER A 264 -6.13 16.80 28.20
C SER A 264 -6.63 15.40 28.54
N THR A 265 -7.93 15.26 28.81
CA THR A 265 -8.55 14.01 29.23
C THR A 265 -9.31 13.40 28.06
N PRO A 266 -8.89 12.25 27.52
CA PRO A 266 -9.52 11.64 26.33
C PRO A 266 -10.98 11.20 26.53
N MET A 267 -11.39 10.95 27.78
CA MET A 267 -12.73 10.49 28.14
C MET A 267 -13.00 10.76 29.61
N GLU A 268 -14.22 11.18 29.94
CA GLU A 268 -14.66 11.41 31.32
C GLU A 268 -14.57 10.15 32.18
N CYS A 269 -14.07 10.28 33.41
CA CYS A 269 -13.91 9.16 34.32
C CYS A 269 -15.27 8.64 34.81
N GLY A 270 -15.48 7.32 34.78
CA GLY A 270 -16.69 6.69 35.31
C GLY A 270 -17.94 6.83 34.44
N ILE A 271 -17.83 7.43 33.25
CA ILE A 271 -18.97 7.56 32.32
C ILE A 271 -19.48 6.16 31.92
N LYS A 272 -20.80 5.98 32.05
CA LYS A 272 -21.51 4.78 31.62
C LYS A 272 -22.43 5.18 30.48
N PHE A 273 -22.13 4.74 29.26
CA PHE A 273 -23.01 4.99 28.13
C PHE A 273 -24.26 4.11 28.24
N SER A 274 -25.42 4.73 28.14
CA SER A 274 -26.72 4.09 28.03
C SER A 274 -27.37 4.48 26.69
N LYS A 275 -28.25 3.62 26.19
CA LYS A 275 -29.05 3.95 25.00
C LYS A 275 -29.97 5.13 25.32
N ASN A 276 -29.95 6.16 24.48
CA ASN A 276 -30.91 7.25 24.55
C ASN A 276 -32.12 6.88 23.67
N GLU A 277 -33.23 6.45 24.28
CA GLU A 277 -34.46 6.06 23.57
C GLU A 277 -35.10 7.25 22.83
N GLU A 278 -34.86 8.48 23.29
CA GLU A 278 -35.39 9.73 22.70
C GLU A 278 -34.37 10.42 21.77
N GLY A 279 -33.17 9.83 21.60
CA GLY A 279 -32.10 10.41 20.80
C GLY A 279 -32.29 10.20 19.29
N GLU A 280 -31.73 11.10 18.49
CA GLU A 280 -31.64 10.88 17.05
C GLU A 280 -30.73 9.68 16.73
N SER A 281 -31.16 8.86 15.78
CA SER A 281 -30.32 7.76 15.29
C SER A 281 -29.08 8.31 14.60
N VAL A 282 -27.91 7.85 15.05
CA VAL A 282 -26.63 8.16 14.39
C VAL A 282 -26.49 7.30 13.14
N ASP A 283 -25.91 7.84 12.07
CA ASP A 283 -25.52 7.06 10.89
C ASP A 283 -24.44 6.02 11.29
N PRO A 284 -24.74 4.71 11.19
CA PRO A 284 -23.80 3.65 11.57
C PRO A 284 -22.51 3.70 10.74
N THR A 285 -22.58 4.12 9.48
CA THR A 285 -21.42 4.21 8.58
C THR A 285 -20.50 5.33 9.04
N LEU A 286 -21.06 6.49 9.38
CA LEU A 286 -20.30 7.62 9.90
C LEU A 286 -19.61 7.26 11.22
N PHE A 287 -20.33 6.62 12.14
CA PHE A 287 -19.78 6.19 13.43
C PHE A 287 -18.65 5.16 13.26
N LYS A 288 -18.85 4.13 12.43
CA LYS A 288 -17.81 3.15 12.09
C LYS A 288 -16.58 3.80 11.46
N SER A 289 -16.78 4.80 10.60
CA SER A 289 -15.72 5.59 9.98
C SER A 289 -14.92 6.40 11.01
N LEU A 290 -15.59 6.98 12.02
CA LEU A 290 -14.95 7.69 13.13
C LEU A 290 -14.12 6.76 14.00
N VAL A 291 -14.72 5.67 14.47
CA VAL A 291 -14.04 4.68 15.30
C VAL A 291 -12.84 4.08 14.56
N GLY A 292 -13.00 3.74 13.27
CA GLY A 292 -11.90 3.25 12.43
C GLY A 292 -10.74 4.24 12.33
N SER A 293 -11.04 5.53 12.11
CA SER A 293 -10.04 6.60 12.10
C SER A 293 -9.31 6.75 13.43
N LEU A 294 -10.04 6.72 14.55
CA LEU A 294 -9.45 6.81 15.89
C LEU A 294 -8.60 5.59 16.24
N ARG A 295 -9.03 4.37 15.86
CA ARG A 295 -8.24 3.15 16.04
C ARG A 295 -6.88 3.25 15.36
N TYR A 296 -6.82 3.82 14.16
CA TYR A 296 -5.54 4.03 13.48
C TYR A 296 -4.68 5.15 14.10
N LEU A 297 -5.27 6.14 14.76
CA LEU A 297 -4.49 7.13 15.54
C LEU A 297 -3.78 6.52 16.76
N THR A 298 -4.29 5.39 17.29
CA THR A 298 -3.63 4.69 18.41
C THR A 298 -2.24 4.15 18.04
N CYS A 299 -1.88 4.19 16.75
CA CYS A 299 -0.54 3.84 16.27
C CYS A 299 0.56 4.74 16.87
N THR A 300 0.28 6.01 17.14
CA THR A 300 1.20 6.95 17.84
C THR A 300 0.58 7.61 19.07
N ARG A 301 -0.72 7.43 19.32
CA ARG A 301 -1.45 7.96 20.48
C ARG A 301 -1.96 6.85 21.41
N PRO A 302 -1.09 6.19 22.19
CA PRO A 302 -1.52 5.16 23.14
C PRO A 302 -2.41 5.73 24.27
N ASP A 303 -2.30 7.03 24.56
CA ASP A 303 -3.07 7.74 25.58
C ASP A 303 -4.59 7.73 25.31
N ILE A 304 -5.03 7.67 24.05
CA ILE A 304 -6.46 7.61 23.70
C ILE A 304 -6.99 6.17 23.62
N LEU A 305 -6.12 5.15 23.74
CA LEU A 305 -6.47 3.75 23.47
C LEU A 305 -7.66 3.27 24.29
N TYR A 306 -7.72 3.65 25.57
CA TYR A 306 -8.85 3.30 26.44
C TYR A 306 -10.16 3.91 25.94
N ALA A 307 -10.18 5.21 25.66
CA ALA A 307 -11.36 5.92 25.18
C ALA A 307 -11.88 5.32 23.86
N VAL A 308 -10.97 5.08 22.92
CA VAL A 308 -11.26 4.42 21.63
C VAL A 308 -11.80 3.01 21.85
N GLY A 309 -11.22 2.27 22.79
CA GLY A 309 -11.68 0.93 23.17
C GLY A 309 -13.09 0.91 23.74
N VAL A 310 -13.49 1.93 24.51
CA VAL A 310 -14.87 2.02 25.03
C VAL A 310 -15.86 2.34 23.90
N VAL A 311 -15.61 3.36 23.09
CA VAL A 311 -16.54 3.72 21.99
C VAL A 311 -16.66 2.61 20.95
N SER A 312 -15.60 1.82 20.75
CA SER A 312 -15.62 0.67 19.83
C SER A 312 -16.62 -0.42 20.23
N ARG A 313 -17.06 -0.48 21.49
CA ARG A 313 -18.07 -1.46 21.97
C ARG A 313 -19.48 -1.16 21.50
N TYR A 314 -19.71 0.06 20.99
CA TYR A 314 -21.01 0.55 20.54
C TYR A 314 -21.09 0.63 19.00
N MET A 315 -20.17 -0.03 18.30
CA MET A 315 -20.04 -0.06 16.84
C MET A 315 -20.94 -1.11 16.17
#